data_AF-A0A7S1PWP6-F1
#
_entry.id   AF-A0A7S1PWP6-F1
#
_cell.length_a   1.000
_cell.length_b   1.000
_cell.length_c   1.000
_cell.angle_alpha   90.00
_cell.angle_beta   90.00
_cell.angle_gamma   90.00
#
_symmetry.space_group_name_H-M   'P 1'
#
loop_
_entity.id
_entity.type
_entity.pdbx_description
1 polymer ?
#
loop_
_entity_poly.entity_id
_entity_poly.type
_entity_poly.pdbx_seq_one_letter_code
_entity_poly.pdbx_strand_id
1 'polypeptide(L)'
;SITPDCLDKRFKLILNIVKAVIPLPTLKTPASAEYLGSYFQGASCWRSRSPGGVDMTCLQVDLFSRWTVKMMMRKIGLNVGTIMEVVIVDWPGQALLTSFRLEVTPEFRQNTA
;
A
#
# COMPACT_ATOMS: atom_id res chain seq x y z
N SER A 1 -25.11 -0.33 -8.08
CA SER A 1 -24.04 -0.37 -7.06
C SER A 1 -23.08 -1.49 -7.43
N ILE A 2 -21.96 -1.15 -8.07
CA ILE A 2 -20.93 -2.11 -8.51
C ILE A 2 -19.75 -1.91 -7.57
N THR A 3 -19.80 -2.50 -6.38
CA THR A 3 -18.82 -2.15 -5.32
C THR A 3 -18.19 -3.32 -4.57
N PRO A 4 -18.72 -4.57 -4.59
CA PRO A 4 -17.97 -5.69 -4.00
C PRO A 4 -16.84 -6.23 -4.91
N ASP A 5 -17.06 -6.28 -6.23
CA ASP A 5 -16.25 -7.12 -7.11
C ASP A 5 -14.86 -6.55 -7.43
N CYS A 6 -14.77 -5.22 -7.61
CA CYS A 6 -13.51 -4.59 -8.01
C CYS A 6 -12.46 -4.64 -6.88
N LEU A 7 -12.86 -4.42 -5.63
CA LEU A 7 -11.93 -4.41 -4.50
C LEU A 7 -11.53 -5.83 -4.07
N ASP A 8 -12.46 -6.78 -4.03
CA ASP A 8 -12.11 -8.13 -3.55
C ASP A 8 -11.32 -8.95 -4.58
N LYS A 9 -11.74 -8.91 -5.85
CA LYS A 9 -11.26 -9.87 -6.84
C LYS A 9 -10.32 -9.26 -7.86
N ARG A 10 -10.62 -8.04 -8.30
CA ARG A 10 -9.98 -7.42 -9.46
C ARG A 10 -8.73 -6.64 -9.07
N PHE A 11 -8.81 -5.77 -8.08
CA PHE A 11 -7.70 -4.92 -7.68
C PHE A 11 -6.72 -5.69 -6.82
N LYS A 12 -5.42 -5.40 -7.02
CA LYS A 12 -4.33 -5.88 -6.16
C LYS A 12 -3.49 -4.69 -5.74
N LEU A 13 -3.05 -4.72 -4.50
CA LEU A 13 -2.08 -3.79 -3.95
C LEU A 13 -0.69 -4.43 -4.02
N ILE A 14 0.32 -3.69 -4.39
CA ILE A 14 1.71 -4.15 -4.38
C ILE A 14 2.47 -3.16 -3.53
N LEU A 15 3.13 -3.68 -2.49
CA LEU A 15 4.00 -2.93 -1.61
C LEU A 15 5.43 -3.31 -1.96
N ASN A 16 6.08 -2.48 -2.77
CA ASN A 16 7.45 -2.70 -3.20
C ASN A 16 8.41 -1.89 -2.32
N ILE A 17 9.22 -2.57 -1.51
CA ILE A 17 10.23 -1.88 -0.70
C ILE A 17 11.46 -1.61 -1.57
N VAL A 18 11.57 -0.37 -2.06
CA VAL A 18 12.69 0.08 -2.91
C VAL A 18 13.98 0.23 -2.10
N LYS A 19 13.86 0.73 -0.87
CA LYS A 19 14.98 0.87 0.06
C LYS A 19 14.50 0.51 1.46
N ALA A 20 15.05 -0.55 2.04
CA ALA A 20 14.77 -0.94 3.41
C ALA A 20 15.90 -0.48 4.34
N VAL A 21 15.55 0.13 5.47
CA VAL A 21 16.50 0.30 6.58
C VAL A 21 16.28 -0.87 7.54
N ILE A 22 17.12 -1.89 7.40
CA ILE A 22 17.07 -3.12 8.20
C ILE A 22 18.17 -3.03 9.27
N PRO A 23 17.84 -3.12 10.57
CA PRO A 23 18.86 -3.27 11.61
C PRO A 23 19.53 -4.65 11.47
N LEU A 24 20.83 -4.67 11.19
CA LEU A 24 21.66 -5.90 11.14
C LEU A 24 21.91 -6.46 12.55
N PRO A 25 22.02 -7.80 12.74
CA PRO A 25 22.38 -8.81 11.74
C PRO A 25 21.27 -9.83 11.37
N THR A 26 19.97 -9.54 11.56
CA THR A 26 18.94 -10.60 11.58
C THR A 26 18.24 -10.97 10.27
N LEU A 27 18.43 -10.30 9.13
CA LEU A 27 17.71 -10.71 7.92
C LEU A 27 18.57 -10.78 6.66
N LYS A 28 18.67 -12.00 6.13
CA LYS A 28 18.91 -12.26 4.71
C LYS A 28 17.94 -11.38 3.92
N THR A 29 18.51 -10.56 3.03
CA THR A 29 17.87 -9.66 2.05
C THR A 29 16.40 -9.98 1.76
N PRO A 30 15.47 -9.00 1.84
CA PRO A 30 14.10 -9.21 1.40
C PRO A 30 14.07 -9.17 -0.14
N ALA A 31 14.57 -10.24 -0.77
CA ALA A 31 14.58 -10.40 -2.23
C ALA A 31 13.18 -10.68 -2.80
N SER A 32 12.13 -10.72 -1.97
CA SER A 32 10.78 -11.07 -2.39
C SER A 32 9.75 -10.33 -1.52
N ALA A 33 9.47 -9.06 -1.84
CA ALA A 33 8.15 -8.51 -1.56
C ALA A 33 7.19 -9.00 -2.66
N GLU A 34 7.06 -10.33 -2.78
CA GLU A 34 6.14 -10.96 -3.72
C GLU A 34 4.71 -10.72 -3.22
N TYR A 35 3.98 -9.91 -3.99
CA TYR A 35 2.52 -9.87 -4.09
C TYR A 35 1.77 -10.39 -2.86
N LEU A 36 1.56 -9.56 -1.83
CA LEU A 36 0.58 -9.94 -0.82
C LEU A 36 -0.82 -9.94 -1.52
N GLY A 37 -1.76 -10.79 -1.09
CA GLY A 37 -2.94 -11.17 -1.90
C GLY A 37 -4.07 -10.13 -2.00
N SER A 38 -5.34 -10.53 -1.87
CA SER A 38 -6.50 -9.61 -1.85
C SER A 38 -6.53 -8.74 -0.58
N TYR A 39 -5.85 -7.59 -0.57
CA TYR A 39 -5.68 -6.75 0.63
C TYR A 39 -6.94 -6.07 1.15
N PHE A 40 -8.01 -6.09 0.38
CA PHE A 40 -9.11 -5.17 0.59
C PHE A 40 -10.16 -5.70 1.57
N GLN A 41 -9.74 -6.45 2.60
CA GLN A 41 -10.55 -6.59 3.82
C GLN A 41 -10.51 -5.25 4.56
N GLY A 42 -11.64 -4.55 4.63
CA GLY A 42 -11.67 -3.18 5.19
C GLY A 42 -11.22 -2.11 4.19
N ALA A 43 -11.62 -2.24 2.93
CA ALA A 43 -11.43 -1.20 1.93
C ALA A 43 -12.76 -0.63 1.45
N SER A 44 -12.73 0.62 0.98
CA SER A 44 -13.88 1.27 0.38
C SER A 44 -13.46 2.06 -0.85
N CYS A 45 -14.39 2.15 -1.80
CA CYS A 45 -14.22 2.91 -3.04
C CYS A 45 -15.46 3.76 -3.25
N TRP A 46 -15.26 5.06 -3.44
CA TRP A 46 -16.35 6.01 -3.69
C TRP A 46 -15.91 7.07 -4.67
N ARG A 47 -16.88 7.72 -5.31
CA ARG A 47 -16.63 8.87 -6.17
C ARG A 47 -16.65 10.14 -5.33
N SER A 48 -15.71 11.04 -5.60
CA SER A 48 -15.65 12.37 -5.03
C SER A 48 -15.42 13.39 -6.15
N ARG A 49 -15.56 14.67 -5.83
CA ARG A 49 -15.27 15.76 -6.75
C ARG A 49 -14.38 16.77 -6.05
N SER A 50 -13.31 17.19 -6.70
CA SER A 50 -12.43 18.22 -6.16
C SER A 50 -13.14 19.57 -6.08
N PRO A 51 -12.63 20.53 -5.29
CA PRO A 51 -13.17 21.89 -5.28
C PRO A 51 -13.18 22.57 -6.65
N GLY A 52 -12.25 22.18 -7.55
CA GLY A 52 -12.18 22.64 -8.94
C GLY A 52 -13.08 21.88 -9.91
N GLY A 53 -13.97 21.00 -9.42
CA GLY A 53 -14.93 20.28 -10.25
C GLY A 53 -14.40 18.99 -10.89
N VAL A 54 -13.18 18.54 -10.56
CA VAL A 54 -12.59 17.32 -11.13
C VAL A 54 -13.16 16.09 -10.45
N ASP A 55 -13.77 15.19 -11.22
CA ASP A 55 -14.27 13.91 -10.72
C ASP A 55 -13.10 12.98 -10.36
N MET A 56 -13.17 12.37 -9.18
CA MET A 56 -12.15 11.50 -8.61
C MET A 56 -12.78 10.20 -8.13
N THR A 57 -12.03 9.10 -8.22
CA THR A 57 -12.36 7.86 -7.51
C THR A 57 -11.42 7.76 -6.32
N CYS A 58 -11.98 7.80 -5.12
CA CYS A 58 -11.27 7.68 -3.87
C CYS A 58 -11.24 6.22 -3.45
N LEU A 59 -10.05 5.74 -3.10
CA LEU A 59 -9.84 4.41 -2.58
C LEU A 59 -9.25 4.53 -1.18
N GLN A 60 -9.91 3.91 -0.21
CA GLN A 60 -9.39 3.75 1.14
C GLN A 60 -9.06 2.29 1.38
N VAL A 61 -7.88 2.03 1.93
CA VAL A 61 -7.37 0.68 2.19
C VAL A 61 -6.85 0.63 3.61
N ASP A 62 -7.42 -0.24 4.44
CA ASP A 62 -6.81 -0.57 5.71
C ASP A 62 -5.63 -1.55 5.50
N LEU A 63 -4.41 -1.01 5.49
CA LEU A 63 -3.17 -1.80 5.39
C LEU A 63 -2.93 -2.69 6.62
N PHE A 64 -3.58 -2.42 7.75
CA PHE A 64 -3.40 -3.15 9.00
C PHE A 64 -4.47 -4.22 9.23
N SER A 65 -5.45 -4.34 8.33
CA SER A 65 -6.48 -5.38 8.33
C SER A 65 -5.89 -6.79 8.33
N ARG A 66 -4.72 -6.97 7.70
CA ARG A 66 -3.99 -8.24 7.65
C ARG A 66 -2.76 -8.20 8.54
N TRP A 67 -2.66 -9.18 9.44
CA TRP A 67 -1.55 -9.30 10.39
C TRP A 67 -0.17 -9.30 9.71
N THR A 68 -0.01 -10.02 8.60
CA THR A 68 1.26 -10.09 7.86
C THR A 68 1.71 -8.73 7.34
N VAL A 69 0.78 -7.97 6.75
CA VAL A 69 1.05 -6.61 6.23
C VAL A 69 1.39 -5.68 7.40
N LYS A 70 0.62 -5.75 8.49
CA LYS A 70 0.88 -5.02 9.73
C LYS A 70 2.28 -5.27 10.28
N MET A 71 2.71 -6.53 10.33
CA MET A 71 4.05 -6.89 10.79
C MET A 71 5.14 -6.38 9.85
N MET A 72 4.95 -6.50 8.54
CA MET A 72 5.89 -6.01 7.52
C MET A 72 6.06 -4.48 7.59
N MET A 73 4.95 -3.75 7.67
CA MET A 73 4.95 -2.28 7.80
C MET A 73 5.63 -1.82 9.09
N ARG A 74 5.36 -2.48 10.22
CA ARG A 74 5.98 -2.14 11.51
C ARG A 74 7.47 -2.46 11.57
N LYS A 75 7.89 -3.57 10.98
CA LYS A 75 9.29 -4.01 11.06
C LYS A 75 10.19 -3.32 10.04
N ILE A 76 9.66 -3.02 8.86
CA ILE A 76 10.45 -2.56 7.71
C ILE A 76 9.87 -1.28 7.12
N GLY A 77 8.57 -1.28 6.80
CA GLY A 77 7.94 -0.24 5.99
C GLY A 77 7.94 1.17 6.58
N LEU A 78 7.93 1.32 7.91
CA LEU A 78 7.82 2.61 8.62
C LEU A 78 9.12 3.02 9.35
N ASN A 79 10.25 2.48 8.93
CA ASN A 79 11.56 2.93 9.44
C ASN A 79 12.05 4.16 8.69
N VAL A 80 12.55 5.17 9.42
CA VAL A 80 13.12 6.39 8.80
C VAL A 80 14.16 6.01 7.76
N GLY A 81 14.07 6.62 6.58
CA GLY A 81 14.92 6.33 5.43
C GLY A 81 14.46 5.14 4.57
N THR A 82 13.36 4.48 4.95
CA THR A 82 12.70 3.48 4.12
C THR A 82 11.95 4.17 2.99
N ILE A 83 12.11 3.64 1.78
CA ILE A 83 11.38 4.07 0.60
C ILE A 83 10.57 2.87 0.10
N MET A 84 9.27 3.06 -0.01
CA MET A 84 8.32 2.07 -0.48
C MET A 84 7.49 2.64 -1.62
N GLU A 85 7.25 1.83 -2.64
CA GLU A 85 6.27 2.11 -3.68
C GLU A 85 4.99 1.34 -3.40
N VAL A 86 3.89 2.06 -3.44
CA VAL A 86 2.55 1.52 -3.29
C VAL A 86 1.91 1.58 -4.66
N VAL A 87 1.57 0.41 -5.20
CA VAL A 87 1.04 0.27 -6.56
C VAL A 87 -0.29 -0.45 -6.49
N ILE A 88 -1.29 0.04 -7.20
CA ILE A 88 -2.61 -0.58 -7.30
C ILE A 88 -2.86 -0.91 -8.75
N VAL A 89 -3.12 -2.19 -9.00
CA VAL A 89 -3.29 -2.73 -10.34
C VAL A 89 -4.65 -3.41 -10.50
N ASP A 90 -5.20 -3.33 -11.70
CA ASP A 90 -6.21 -4.25 -12.18
C ASP A 90 -5.53 -5.57 -12.57
N TRP A 91 -5.75 -6.64 -11.81
CA TRP A 91 -5.06 -7.91 -12.01
C TRP A 91 -5.48 -8.66 -13.29
N PRO A 92 -6.78 -8.87 -13.57
CA PRO A 92 -7.22 -9.39 -14.87
C PRO A 92 -6.74 -8.57 -16.06
N GLY A 93 -6.78 -7.23 -15.94
CA GLY A 93 -6.38 -6.33 -17.02
C GLY A 93 -4.87 -6.05 -17.11
N GLN A 94 -4.09 -6.47 -16.09
CA GLN A 94 -2.67 -6.13 -15.90
C GLN A 94 -2.39 -4.62 -16.05
N ALA A 95 -3.36 -3.78 -15.68
CA ALA A 95 -3.29 -2.34 -15.86
C ALA A 95 -2.96 -1.63 -14.55
N LEU A 96 -2.04 -0.67 -14.61
CA LEU A 96 -1.75 0.21 -13.48
C LEU A 96 -2.91 1.20 -13.29
N LEU A 97 -3.52 1.18 -12.11
CA LEU A 97 -4.60 2.12 -11.76
C LEU A 97 -4.04 3.36 -11.07
N THR A 98 -3.17 3.17 -10.10
CA THR A 98 -2.47 4.26 -9.42
C THR A 98 -1.20 3.75 -8.76
N SER A 99 -0.23 4.64 -8.57
CA SER A 99 0.96 4.37 -7.79
C SER A 99 1.47 5.63 -7.12
N PHE A 100 2.05 5.46 -5.94
CA PHE A 100 2.80 6.53 -5.29
C PHE A 100 4.02 5.96 -4.56
N ARG A 101 5.02 6.81 -4.36
CA ARG A 101 6.19 6.49 -3.55
C ARG A 101 6.03 7.15 -2.18
N LEU A 102 6.23 6.36 -1.14
CA LEU A 102 6.27 6.78 0.24
C LEU A 102 7.72 6.72 0.72
N GLU A 103 8.23 7.87 1.17
CA GLU A 103 9.50 7.98 1.87
C GLU A 103 9.21 8.27 3.34
N VAL A 104 9.76 7.44 4.22
CA VAL A 104 9.60 7.62 5.66
C VAL A 104 10.64 8.63 6.14
N THR A 105 10.21 9.85 6.39
CA THR A 105 11.07 10.90 6.95
C THR A 105 11.05 10.88 8.49
N PRO A 106 11.99 11.55 9.17
CA PRO A 106 11.94 11.72 10.62
C PRO A 106 10.63 12.33 11.13
N GLU A 107 10.09 13.32 10.43
CA GLU A 107 8.85 14.03 10.78
C GLU A 107 7.63 13.10 10.68
N PHE A 108 7.62 12.23 9.67
CA PHE A 108 6.56 11.24 9.50
C PHE A 108 6.53 10.24 10.67
N ARG A 109 7.70 9.82 11.18
CA ARG A 109 7.78 8.88 12.31
C ARG A 109 7.33 9.50 13.63
N GLN A 110 7.56 10.79 13.85
CA GLN A 110 7.12 11.47 15.08
C GLN A 110 5.61 11.52 15.22
N ASN A 111 4.87 11.57 14.11
CA ASN A 111 3.40 11.62 14.09
C ASN A 111 2.74 10.22 14.03
N THR A 112 3.53 9.15 13.98
CA THR A 112 3.04 7.76 13.81
C THR A 112 3.51 6.81 14.91
N ALA A 113 4.15 7.34 15.96
CA ALA A 113 4.60 6.63 17.16
C ALA A 113 3.46 6.38 18.16
#